data_AF-A0A9X4KUJ2-F1
#
_entry.id   AF-A0A9X4KUJ2-F1
#
_cell.length_a   1.000
_cell.length_b   1.000
_cell.length_c   1.000
_cell.angle_alpha   90.00
_cell.angle_beta   90.00
_cell.angle_gamma   90.00
#
_symmetry.space_group_name_H-M   'P 1'
#
loop_
_entity.id
_entity.type
_entity.pdbx_description
1 polymer ?
#
loop_
_entity_poly.entity_id
_entity_poly.type
_entity_poly.pdbx_seq_one_letter_code
_entity_poly.pdbx_strand_id
1 'polypeptide(L)'
;MISLLLDIGSTSIKWAVYDREKRLKSEAASVPFPMPVENRPPIHEVSVEDIVRPIMDMLQRYAATVDRLYISTQMHGYLLGDGSGGLLTPYISWQDRRSTLSANGRSCLAQLPRSIAAGVGQQR
;
A
#
# COMPACT_ATOMS: atom_id res chain seq x y z
N MET A 1 28.55 6.57 1.82
CA MET A 1 27.36 5.89 1.24
C MET A 1 26.10 6.45 1.88
N ILE A 2 25.20 6.98 1.06
CA ILE A 2 23.99 7.65 1.54
C ILE A 2 22.76 6.78 1.22
N SER A 3 21.90 6.60 2.21
CA SER A 3 20.68 5.79 2.13
C SER A 3 19.45 6.63 2.44
N LEU A 4 18.37 6.40 1.71
CA LEU A 4 17.05 6.93 1.99
C LEU A 4 16.22 5.86 2.67
N LEU A 5 15.65 6.20 3.82
CA LEU A 5 14.80 5.34 4.63
C LEU A 5 13.37 5.85 4.50
N LEU A 6 12.46 5.05 3.96
CA LEU A 6 11.06 5.39 3.74
C LEU A 6 10.16 4.51 4.63
N ASP A 7 9.25 5.13 5.37
CA ASP A 7 8.21 4.47 6.18
C ASP A 7 6.82 4.93 5.73
N ILE A 8 6.07 4.03 5.09
CA ILE A 8 4.71 4.26 4.60
C ILE A 8 3.71 3.75 5.65
N GLY A 9 3.50 4.52 6.72
CA GLY A 9 2.54 4.19 7.77
C GLY A 9 1.10 4.58 7.42
N SER A 10 0.13 4.15 8.24
CA SER A 10 -1.30 4.43 8.02
C SER A 10 -1.75 5.85 8.41
N THR A 11 -0.88 6.62 9.08
CA THR A 11 -1.18 8.00 9.51
C THR A 11 -0.22 9.01 8.89
N SER A 12 0.97 8.57 8.51
CA SER A 12 2.00 9.42 7.91
C SER A 12 2.92 8.62 7.01
N ILE A 13 3.43 9.29 5.99
CA ILE A 13 4.54 8.83 5.16
C ILE A 13 5.77 9.61 5.64
N LYS A 14 6.79 8.92 6.12
CA LYS A 14 8.00 9.51 6.70
C LYS A 14 9.23 9.09 5.93
N TRP A 15 10.24 9.95 5.91
CA TRP A 15 11.54 9.57 5.38
C TRP A 15 12.70 10.20 6.15
N ALA A 16 13.87 9.59 5.99
CA ALA A 16 15.13 10.10 6.52
C ALA A 16 16.28 9.79 5.56
N VAL A 17 17.24 10.72 5.49
CA VAL A 17 18.52 10.49 4.81
C VAL A 17 19.56 10.08 5.84
N TYR A 18 20.23 8.97 5.58
CA TYR A 18 21.23 8.36 6.46
C TYR A 18 22.57 8.23 5.75
N ASP A 19 23.60 8.85 6.33
CA ASP A 19 25.00 8.68 5.91
C ASP A 19 25.63 7.57 6.75
N ARG A 20 25.94 6.44 6.11
CA ARG A 20 26.52 5.26 6.77
C ARG A 20 27.94 5.51 7.28
N GLU A 21 28.73 6.32 6.57
CA GLU A 21 30.13 6.58 6.92
C GLU A 21 30.21 7.49 8.13
N LYS A 22 29.40 8.55 8.15
CA LYS A 22 29.29 9.46 9.29
C LYS A 22 28.40 8.93 10.42
N ARG A 23 27.70 7.82 10.18
CA ARG A 23 26.65 7.24 11.03
C ARG A 23 25.61 8.27 11.49
N LEU A 24 25.31 9.24 10.64
CA LEU A 24 24.50 10.40 10.99
C LEU A 24 23.24 10.45 10.13
N LYS A 25 22.14 10.86 10.76
CA LYS A 25 20.91 11.26 10.08
C LYS A 25 21.06 12.71 9.66
N SER A 26 21.12 12.97 8.36
CA SER A 26 21.32 14.33 7.82
C SER A 26 20.02 15.10 7.65
N GLU A 27 18.90 14.41 7.41
CA GLU A 27 17.59 15.04 7.20
C GLU A 27 16.46 14.06 7.55
N ALA A 28 15.30 14.58 7.98
CA ALA A 28 14.04 13.84 7.96
C ALA A 28 12.84 14.77 7.84
N ALA A 29 11.79 14.23 7.25
CA ALA A 29 10.50 14.87 7.13
C ALA A 29 9.37 13.83 7.13
N SER A 30 8.15 14.33 7.21
CA SER A 30 6.93 13.54 7.20
C SER A 30 5.83 14.32 6.51
N VAL A 31 4.93 13.61 5.84
CA VAL A 31 3.64 14.12 5.40
C VAL A 31 2.52 13.28 6.00
N PRO A 32 1.31 13.84 6.22
CA PRO A 32 0.15 13.04 6.58
C PRO A 32 -0.13 11.96 5.52
N PHE A 33 -0.60 10.79 5.96
CA PHE A 33 -1.12 9.79 5.04
C PHE A 33 -2.45 10.31 4.45
N PRO A 34 -2.73 10.07 3.15
CA PRO A 34 -3.92 10.62 2.52
C PRO A 34 -5.21 10.15 3.20
N MET A 35 -6.23 11.01 3.17
CA MET A 35 -7.56 10.65 3.66
C MET A 35 -8.23 9.64 2.70
N PRO A 36 -9.17 8.83 3.19
CA PRO A 36 -9.97 7.97 2.34
C PRO A 36 -10.68 8.73 1.22
N VAL A 37 -10.81 8.10 0.06
CA VAL A 37 -11.52 8.64 -1.12
C VAL A 37 -12.95 9.05 -0.73
N GLU A 38 -13.60 8.22 0.09
CA GLU A 38 -14.90 8.52 0.69
C GLU A 38 -14.87 8.25 2.19
N ASN A 39 -15.46 9.15 2.98
CA ASN A 39 -15.71 8.89 4.39
C ASN A 39 -16.96 8.03 4.58
N ARG A 40 -16.85 6.74 4.22
CA ARG A 40 -17.97 5.81 4.20
C ARG A 40 -17.67 4.52 4.97
N PRO A 41 -17.73 4.51 6.31
CA PRO A 41 -17.61 3.28 7.08
C PRO A 41 -18.66 2.23 6.62
N PRO A 42 -18.31 0.93 6.55
CA PRO A 42 -17.04 0.34 6.98
C PRO A 42 -15.92 0.35 5.93
N ILE A 43 -16.14 0.96 4.76
CA ILE A 43 -15.18 1.03 3.65
C ILE A 43 -14.07 2.03 4.01
N HIS A 44 -12.82 1.65 3.75
CA HIS A 44 -11.65 2.49 3.94
C HIS A 44 -10.68 2.32 2.76
N GLU A 45 -10.97 3.06 1.69
CA GLU A 45 -10.21 3.06 0.44
C GLU A 45 -9.46 4.37 0.27
N VAL A 46 -8.20 4.32 -0.16
CA VAL A 46 -7.33 5.49 -0.34
C VAL A 46 -6.79 5.51 -1.75
N SER A 47 -6.76 6.69 -2.36
CA SER A 47 -6.19 6.94 -3.69
C SER A 47 -4.73 6.51 -3.73
N VAL A 48 -4.35 5.68 -4.71
CA VAL A 48 -2.97 5.21 -4.87
C VAL A 48 -2.09 6.36 -5.33
N GLU A 49 -2.61 7.19 -6.22
CA GLU A 49 -1.96 8.38 -6.73
C GLU A 49 -1.60 9.34 -5.61
N ASP A 50 -2.50 9.53 -4.64
CA ASP A 50 -2.25 10.41 -3.48
C ASP A 50 -1.22 9.82 -2.51
N ILE A 51 -1.08 8.50 -2.44
CA ILE A 51 -0.02 7.84 -1.66
C ILE A 51 1.33 7.97 -2.40
N VAL A 52 1.34 7.71 -3.71
CA VAL A 52 2.56 7.62 -4.51
C VAL A 52 3.15 8.98 -4.81
N ARG A 53 2.33 10.00 -5.06
CA ARG A 53 2.79 11.35 -5.41
C ARG A 53 3.83 11.93 -4.42
N PRO A 54 3.56 12.03 -3.11
CA PRO A 54 4.56 12.56 -2.17
C PRO A 54 5.83 11.69 -2.08
N ILE A 55 5.72 10.38 -2.33
CA ILE A 55 6.88 9.48 -2.40
C ILE A 55 7.72 9.81 -3.64
N MET A 56 7.09 10.01 -4.79
CA MET A 56 7.78 10.37 -6.03
C MET A 56 8.44 11.74 -5.94
N ASP A 57 7.74 12.74 -5.39
CA ASP A 57 8.31 14.08 -5.17
C ASP A 57 9.55 14.02 -4.27
N MET A 58 9.49 13.20 -3.22
CA MET A 58 10.60 12.94 -2.31
C MET A 58 11.74 12.20 -3.02
N LEU A 59 11.46 11.14 -3.79
CA LEU A 59 12.48 10.40 -4.53
C LEU A 59 13.20 11.27 -5.54
N GLN A 60 12.48 12.12 -6.28
CA GLN A 60 13.08 13.07 -7.23
C GLN A 60 14.04 14.04 -6.55
N ARG A 61 13.72 14.50 -5.34
CA ARG A 61 14.58 15.40 -4.56
C ARG A 61 15.94 14.77 -4.19
N TYR A 62 15.97 13.47 -3.89
CA TYR A 62 17.17 12.80 -3.39
C TYR A 62 17.83 11.85 -4.42
N ALA A 63 17.26 11.69 -5.62
CA ALA A 63 17.72 10.74 -6.63
C ALA A 63 19.19 10.91 -7.03
N ALA A 64 19.72 12.14 -6.97
CA ALA A 64 21.11 12.44 -7.35
C ALA A 64 22.13 12.17 -6.23
N THR A 65 21.68 11.98 -4.97
CA THR A 65 22.57 11.94 -3.80
C THR A 65 22.48 10.64 -3.01
N VAL A 66 21.46 9.82 -3.25
CA VAL A 66 21.21 8.56 -2.54
C VAL A 66 21.54 7.36 -3.41
N ASP A 67 22.25 6.40 -2.83
CA ASP A 67 22.64 5.16 -3.52
C ASP A 67 21.69 3.99 -3.24
N ARG A 68 20.87 4.10 -2.17
CA ARG A 68 20.03 3.00 -1.66
C ARG A 68 18.71 3.51 -1.11
N LEU A 69 17.63 2.81 -1.44
CA LEU A 69 16.31 3.01 -0.86
C LEU A 69 15.93 1.81 0.00
N TYR A 70 15.54 2.07 1.25
CA TYR A 70 14.93 1.10 2.14
C TYR A 70 13.47 1.48 2.37
N ILE A 71 12.57 0.52 2.20
CA ILE A 71 11.13 0.74 2.32
C ILE A 71 10.57 -0.11 3.46
N SER A 72 9.88 0.55 4.38
CA SER A 72 8.99 -0.03 5.39
C SER A 72 7.56 0.40 5.05
N THR A 73 6.59 -0.50 5.18
CA THR A 73 5.18 -0.21 4.88
C THR A 73 4.27 -0.74 5.96
N GLN A 74 3.10 -0.10 6.08
CA GLN A 74 1.96 -0.67 6.82
C GLN A 74 1.57 -2.05 6.26
N MET A 75 1.06 -2.92 7.14
CA MET A 75 0.62 -4.28 6.80
C MET A 75 -0.89 -4.33 6.51
N HIS A 76 -1.32 -5.45 5.93
CA HIS A 76 -2.73 -5.88 5.77
C HIS A 76 -3.63 -5.04 4.86
N GLY A 77 -3.11 -4.01 4.20
CA GLY A 77 -3.79 -3.43 3.04
C GLY A 77 -3.48 -4.19 1.74
N TYR A 78 -4.31 -3.99 0.74
CA TYR A 78 -4.17 -4.65 -0.56
C TYR A 78 -4.66 -3.77 -1.72
N LEU A 79 -4.15 -4.09 -2.91
CA LEU A 79 -4.58 -3.54 -4.19
C LEU A 79 -5.10 -4.70 -5.03
N LEU A 80 -6.23 -4.50 -5.69
CA LEU A 80 -6.72 -5.45 -6.68
C LEU A 80 -6.36 -4.93 -8.07
N GLY A 81 -5.73 -5.78 -8.87
CA GLY A 81 -5.40 -5.48 -10.26
C GLY A 81 -5.94 -6.53 -11.22
N ASP A 82 -6.03 -6.18 -12.49
CA ASP A 82 -6.32 -7.10 -13.57
C ASP A 82 -5.05 -7.84 -14.06
N GLY A 83 -5.21 -8.75 -15.02
CA GLY A 83 -4.10 -9.52 -15.59
C GLY A 83 -3.08 -8.69 -16.40
N SER A 84 -3.38 -7.42 -16.69
CA SER A 84 -2.47 -6.48 -17.36
C SER A 84 -1.70 -5.59 -16.38
N GLY A 85 -2.00 -5.69 -15.07
CA GLY A 85 -1.42 -4.85 -14.03
C GLY A 85 -2.19 -3.53 -13.80
N GLY A 86 -3.34 -3.34 -14.46
CA GLY A 86 -4.22 -2.21 -14.20
C GLY A 86 -4.93 -2.34 -12.86
N LEU A 87 -5.01 -1.27 -12.08
CA LEU A 87 -5.71 -1.27 -10.79
C LEU A 87 -7.23 -1.27 -10.99
N LEU A 88 -7.91 -2.20 -10.31
CA LEU A 88 -9.37 -2.34 -10.31
C LEU A 88 -10.03 -1.63 -9.12
N THR A 89 -9.26 -1.32 -8.08
CA THR A 89 -9.71 -0.61 -6.88
C THR A 89 -8.66 0.41 -6.43
N PRO A 90 -9.04 1.41 -5.62
CA PRO A 90 -8.07 2.13 -4.79
C PRO A 90 -7.37 1.17 -3.80
N TYR A 91 -6.40 1.69 -3.04
CA TYR A 91 -5.78 0.96 -1.94
C TYR A 91 -6.82 0.68 -0.85
N ILE A 92 -7.09 -0.60 -0.58
CA ILE A 92 -7.98 -1.01 0.50
C ILE A 92 -7.14 -1.18 1.77
N SER A 93 -7.39 -0.33 2.75
CA SER A 93 -6.62 -0.25 4.00
C SER A 93 -6.94 -1.40 4.95
N TRP A 94 -6.02 -1.70 5.86
CA TRP A 94 -6.28 -2.60 7.01
C TRP A 94 -7.44 -2.12 7.90
N GLN A 95 -7.76 -0.82 7.85
CA GLN A 95 -8.88 -0.23 8.59
C GLN A 95 -10.24 -0.54 7.95
N ASP A 96 -10.26 -1.09 6.73
CA ASP A 96 -11.48 -1.50 6.05
C ASP A 96 -12.13 -2.67 6.80
N ARG A 97 -13.41 -2.51 7.12
CA ARG A 97 -14.21 -3.50 7.87
C ARG A 97 -15.35 -4.05 7.05
N ARG A 98 -15.32 -3.94 5.71
CA ARG A 98 -16.44 -4.46 4.89
C ARG A 98 -16.66 -5.96 5.06
N SER A 99 -15.64 -6.70 5.50
CA SER A 99 -15.76 -8.12 5.87
C SER A 99 -16.66 -8.38 7.08
N THR A 100 -16.94 -7.37 7.91
CA THR A 100 -17.86 -7.48 9.05
C THR A 100 -19.32 -7.24 8.67
N LEU A 101 -19.60 -6.88 7.41
CA LEU A 101 -20.97 -6.77 6.92
C LEU A 101 -21.60 -8.16 6.88
N SER A 102 -22.74 -8.33 7.56
CA SER A 102 -23.51 -9.58 7.51
C SER A 102 -23.97 -9.86 6.09
N ALA A 103 -23.36 -10.85 5.44
CA ALA A 103 -24.01 -11.61 4.38
C ALA A 103 -24.94 -12.65 5.05
N ASN A 104 -25.98 -13.11 4.35
CA ASN A 104 -27.08 -13.96 4.85
C ASN A 104 -26.65 -15.39 5.29
N GLY A 105 -25.56 -15.55 6.03
CA GLY A 105 -24.93 -16.82 6.40
C GLY A 105 -24.22 -17.54 5.26
N ARG A 106 -24.20 -16.96 4.05
CA ARG A 106 -23.47 -17.51 2.89
C ARG A 106 -22.21 -16.70 2.67
N SER A 107 -21.04 -17.35 2.70
CA SER A 107 -19.80 -16.67 2.32
C SER A 107 -19.90 -16.16 0.88
N CYS A 108 -19.29 -15.02 0.55
CA CYS A 108 -19.19 -14.58 -0.84
C CYS A 108 -18.52 -15.66 -1.72
N LEU A 109 -17.62 -16.45 -1.14
CA LEU A 109 -17.03 -17.63 -1.79
C LEU A 109 -18.07 -18.69 -2.17
N ALA A 110 -19.09 -18.92 -1.34
CA ALA A 110 -20.18 -19.86 -1.63
C ALA A 110 -21.11 -19.36 -2.75
N GLN A 111 -20.98 -18.10 -3.18
CA GLN A 111 -21.74 -17.50 -4.27
C GLN A 111 -20.97 -17.53 -5.60
N LEU A 112 -19.68 -17.87 -5.60
CA LEU A 112 -18.90 -17.99 -6.84
C LEU A 112 -19.30 -19.26 -7.60
N PRO A 113 -19.38 -19.21 -8.95
CA PRO A 113 -19.63 -20.39 -9.77
C PRO A 113 -18.57 -21.47 -9.51
N ARG A 114 -19.00 -22.73 -9.29
CA ARG A 114 -18.09 -23.87 -9.07
C ARG A 114 -17.08 -24.09 -10.21
N SER A 115 -17.33 -23.53 -11.39
CA SER A 115 -16.43 -23.60 -12.54
C SER A 115 -15.08 -22.90 -12.32
N ILE A 116 -14.98 -21.96 -11.37
CA ILE A 116 -13.70 -21.30 -11.05
C ILE A 116 -12.84 -22.17 -10.12
N ALA A 117 -13.46 -23.03 -9.30
CA ALA A 117 -12.76 -23.92 -8.36
C ALA A 117 -12.17 -25.18 -9.02
N ALA A 118 -12.62 -25.53 -10.24
CA ALA A 118 -12.20 -26.76 -10.94
C ALA A 118 -10.89 -26.62 -11.74
N GLY A 119 -10.26 -25.44 -11.77
CA GLY A 119 -9.02 -25.19 -12.53
C GLY A 119 -7.73 -25.63 -11.83
N VAL A 120 -7.78 -26.02 -10.56
CA VAL A 120 -6.60 -26.43 -9.77
C VAL A 120 -6.79 -27.88 -9.32
N GLY A 121 -6.53 -28.83 -10.21
CA GLY A 121 -6.45 -30.24 -9.82
C GLY A 121 -6.92 -31.22 -10.87
N GLN A 122 -6.26 -31.28 -12.02
CA GLN A 122 -6.18 -32.50 -12.83
C GLN A 122 -4.94 -32.44 -13.74
N GLN A 123 -3.77 -32.50 -13.12
CA GLN A 123 -2.59 -33.10 -13.75
C GLN A 123 -2.02 -34.11 -12.76
N ARG A 124 -2.41 -35.38 -12.95
CA ARG A 124 -1.59 -36.60 -12.91
C ARG A 124 -2.50 -37.82 -13.06
#